data_AF-A0A7L3IJC4-F1
#
_entry.id   AF-A0A7L3IJC4-F1
#
_cell.length_a   1.000
_cell.length_b   1.000
_cell.length_c   1.000
_cell.angle_alpha   90.00
_cell.angle_beta   90.00
_cell.angle_gamma   90.00
#
_symmetry.space_group_name_H-M   'P 1'
#
loop_
_entity.id
_entity.type
_entity.pdbx_description
1 polymer ?
#
loop_
_entity_poly.entity_id
_entity_poly.type
_entity_poly.pdbx_seq_one_letter_code
_entity_poly.pdbx_strand_id
1 'polypeptide(L)'
;ESRAANASNKEINIQWYIPSVAKPSKDTETKVLLLYAYNTNPVKISNIKIFSSTSVFSGHLWIPLARIISLRKKLSDLKEQVEILMHSSKSLSTSVPTSFLEKSETLKISPSNKPKMSDVKVHLDEKTEEIAKWCLSEVKALLSVVPAPSLLLTEIPFDVTFQSIRNLEDMFDLANGCIITEGSLFNWIISLLH
;
A
#
# COMPACT_ATOMS: atom_id res chain seq x y z
N GLU A 1 2.73 -22.69 -24.67
CA GLU A 1 3.08 -22.27 -23.31
C GLU A 1 1.85 -22.33 -22.41
N SER A 2 1.77 -23.26 -21.45
CA SER A 2 0.78 -23.15 -20.38
C SER A 2 1.32 -22.15 -19.36
N ARG A 3 0.83 -20.91 -19.38
CA ARG A 3 1.10 -19.96 -18.30
C ARG A 3 0.42 -20.49 -17.04
N ALA A 4 1.15 -21.24 -16.23
CA ALA A 4 0.71 -21.63 -14.91
C ALA A 4 0.73 -20.36 -14.05
N ALA A 5 -0.44 -19.85 -13.66
CA ALA A 5 -0.52 -18.79 -12.68
C ALA A 5 -0.30 -19.41 -11.29
N ASN A 6 0.68 -18.91 -10.55
CA ASN A 6 1.01 -19.40 -9.22
C ASN A 6 1.17 -18.21 -8.26
N ALA A 7 0.29 -18.13 -7.27
CA ALA A 7 0.39 -17.23 -6.14
C ALA A 7 0.59 -18.09 -4.89
N SER A 8 1.83 -18.19 -4.42
CA SER A 8 2.17 -19.00 -3.24
C SER A 8 1.63 -18.42 -1.93
N ASN A 9 1.32 -17.13 -1.92
CA ASN A 9 0.76 -16.40 -0.78
C ASN A 9 -0.58 -15.76 -1.17
N LYS A 10 -1.31 -15.24 -0.18
CA LYS A 10 -2.45 -14.34 -0.44
C LYS A 10 -1.90 -13.00 -0.94
N GLU A 11 -2.49 -12.49 -2.00
CA GLU A 11 -2.13 -11.21 -2.58
C GLU A 11 -3.34 -10.55 -3.25
N ILE A 12 -3.28 -9.22 -3.37
CA ILE A 12 -4.13 -8.44 -4.26
C ILE A 12 -3.25 -7.77 -5.30
N ASN A 13 -3.62 -7.92 -6.56
CA ASN A 13 -3.02 -7.25 -7.70
C ASN A 13 -3.94 -6.12 -8.15
N ILE A 14 -3.37 -4.93 -8.32
CA ILE A 14 -4.09 -3.71 -8.64
C ILE A 14 -3.47 -3.09 -9.89
N GLN A 15 -4.31 -2.75 -10.84
CA GLN A 15 -3.92 -2.12 -12.10
C GLN A 15 -4.85 -0.95 -12.41
N TRP A 16 -4.33 0.01 -13.16
CA TRP A 16 -5.08 1.19 -13.58
C TRP A 16 -5.17 1.24 -15.10
N TYR A 17 -6.34 1.64 -15.58
CA TYR A 17 -6.58 1.93 -16.99
C TYR A 17 -7.14 3.34 -17.13
N ILE A 18 -6.47 4.15 -17.95
CA ILE A 18 -6.89 5.50 -18.30
C ILE A 18 -7.57 5.40 -19.67
N PRO A 19 -8.91 5.52 -19.75
CA PRO A 19 -9.60 5.49 -21.04
C PRO A 19 -9.12 6.62 -21.94
N SER A 20 -9.04 6.35 -23.25
CA SER A 20 -8.72 7.39 -24.22
C SER A 20 -9.71 8.55 -24.09
N VAL A 21 -9.16 9.75 -23.92
CA VAL A 21 -9.92 10.97 -23.66
C VAL A 21 -10.69 11.36 -24.93
N ALA A 22 -11.84 10.73 -25.18
CA ALA A 22 -12.84 11.35 -26.04
C ALA A 22 -13.19 12.70 -25.42
N LYS A 23 -13.35 13.75 -26.25
CA LYS A 23 -13.55 15.13 -25.79
C LYS A 23 -14.50 15.15 -24.59
N PRO A 24 -14.07 15.63 -23.41
CA PRO A 24 -14.94 15.69 -22.26
C PRO A 24 -16.16 16.53 -22.66
N SER A 25 -17.35 15.94 -22.57
CA SER A 25 -18.56 16.75 -22.50
C SER A 25 -18.43 17.65 -21.27
N LYS A 26 -18.93 18.89 -21.35
CA LYS A 26 -18.68 19.93 -20.34
C LYS A 26 -19.08 19.56 -18.89
N ASP A 27 -19.76 18.44 -18.67
CA ASP A 27 -20.34 18.03 -17.39
C ASP A 27 -19.81 16.71 -16.79
N THR A 28 -18.83 16.04 -17.41
CA THR A 28 -18.33 14.75 -16.88
C THR A 28 -16.92 14.86 -16.33
N GLU A 29 -16.78 14.76 -15.01
CA GLU A 29 -15.49 14.60 -14.31
C GLU A 29 -14.71 13.41 -14.90
N THR A 30 -13.41 13.62 -15.20
CA THR A 30 -12.54 12.57 -15.73
C THR A 30 -12.42 11.43 -14.72
N LYS A 31 -12.78 10.21 -15.15
CA LYS A 31 -12.64 8.99 -14.34
C LYS A 31 -11.62 8.03 -14.95
N VAL A 32 -10.94 7.31 -14.09
CA VAL A 32 -10.04 6.21 -14.46
C VAL A 32 -10.56 4.90 -13.88
N LEU A 33 -10.22 3.80 -14.52
CA LEU A 33 -10.67 2.48 -14.14
C LEU A 33 -9.62 1.81 -13.25
N LEU A 34 -9.98 1.50 -12.02
CA LEU A 34 -9.26 0.59 -11.14
C LEU A 34 -9.67 -0.84 -11.48
N LEU A 35 -8.70 -1.70 -11.76
CA LEU A 35 -8.87 -3.14 -11.93
C LEU A 35 -8.18 -3.84 -10.76
N TYR A 36 -8.86 -4.80 -10.13
CA TYR A 36 -8.25 -5.57 -9.04
C TYR A 36 -8.58 -7.06 -9.15
N ALA A 37 -7.66 -7.88 -8.64
CA ALA A 37 -7.88 -9.30 -8.42
C ALA A 37 -7.13 -9.73 -7.16
N TYR A 38 -7.78 -10.54 -6.32
CA TYR A 38 -7.16 -11.05 -5.09
C TYR A 38 -7.50 -12.51 -4.83
N ASN A 39 -6.65 -13.18 -4.07
CA ASN A 39 -6.87 -14.54 -3.60
C ASN A 39 -6.92 -14.61 -2.07
N THR A 40 -7.91 -15.33 -1.55
CA THR A 40 -8.07 -15.57 -0.10
C THR A 40 -7.34 -16.84 0.37
N ASN A 41 -6.90 -17.68 -0.56
CA ASN A 41 -6.03 -18.84 -0.33
C ASN A 41 -4.93 -18.87 -1.40
N PRO A 42 -3.73 -19.43 -1.13
CA PRO A 42 -2.72 -19.66 -2.16
C PRO A 42 -3.29 -20.38 -3.39
N VAL A 43 -2.91 -19.91 -4.58
CA VAL A 43 -3.45 -20.39 -5.85
C VAL A 43 -2.33 -21.03 -6.66
N LYS A 44 -2.54 -22.28 -7.07
CA LYS A 44 -1.66 -22.95 -8.04
C LYS A 44 -2.50 -23.46 -9.21
N ILE A 45 -2.50 -22.73 -10.32
CA ILE A 45 -3.20 -23.12 -11.54
C ILE A 45 -2.26 -24.02 -12.35
N SER A 46 -2.27 -25.32 -12.03
CA SER A 46 -1.61 -26.34 -12.84
C SER A 46 -2.47 -26.77 -14.03
N ASN A 47 -3.81 -26.74 -13.89
CA ASN A 47 -4.77 -27.05 -14.93
C ASN A 47 -6.07 -26.26 -14.69
N ILE A 48 -6.53 -25.52 -15.70
CA ILE A 48 -7.75 -24.69 -15.60
C ILE A 48 -9.00 -25.53 -15.36
N LYS A 49 -9.01 -26.81 -15.75
CA LYS A 49 -10.13 -27.74 -15.52
C LYS A 49 -10.29 -28.19 -14.06
N ILE A 50 -9.26 -28.02 -13.24
CA ILE A 50 -9.22 -28.46 -11.83
C ILE A 50 -9.19 -27.25 -10.89
N PHE A 51 -9.14 -26.04 -11.45
CA PHE A 51 -9.11 -24.81 -10.67
C PHE A 51 -10.44 -24.55 -9.98
N SER A 52 -10.42 -24.41 -8.65
CA SER A 52 -11.55 -23.92 -7.87
C SER A 52 -11.49 -22.40 -7.78
N SER A 53 -12.49 -21.71 -8.33
CA SER A 53 -12.60 -20.24 -8.27
C SER A 53 -13.04 -19.71 -6.92
N THR A 54 -13.35 -20.57 -5.94
CA THR A 54 -13.93 -20.20 -4.64
C THR A 54 -13.07 -19.26 -3.80
N SER A 55 -11.77 -19.15 -4.08
CA SER A 55 -10.83 -18.30 -3.34
C SER A 55 -10.18 -17.23 -4.19
N VAL A 56 -10.71 -16.94 -5.38
CA VAL A 56 -10.19 -15.90 -6.28
C VAL A 56 -11.32 -14.97 -6.68
N PHE A 57 -11.06 -13.68 -6.49
CA PHE A 57 -12.02 -12.61 -6.71
C PHE A 57 -11.40 -11.57 -7.62
N SER A 58 -12.23 -10.92 -8.44
CA SER A 58 -11.80 -9.79 -9.26
C SER A 58 -12.94 -8.82 -9.46
N GLY A 59 -12.59 -7.57 -9.75
CA GLY A 59 -13.56 -6.51 -9.94
C GLY A 59 -12.92 -5.25 -10.50
N HIS A 60 -13.74 -4.22 -10.59
CA HIS A 60 -13.31 -2.93 -11.10
C HIS A 60 -14.10 -1.78 -10.47
N LEU A 61 -13.49 -0.59 -10.41
CA LEU A 61 -14.11 0.63 -9.90
C LEU A 61 -13.80 1.83 -10.79
N TRP A 62 -14.79 2.70 -11.00
CA TRP A 62 -14.60 3.98 -11.67
C TRP A 62 -14.31 5.07 -10.66
N ILE A 63 -13.08 5.58 -10.68
CA ILE A 63 -12.61 6.53 -9.68
C ILE A 63 -12.30 7.87 -10.32
N PRO A 64 -12.80 9.00 -9.76
CA PRO A 64 -12.43 10.33 -10.21
C PRO A 64 -10.93 10.59 -10.17
N LEU A 65 -10.36 11.03 -11.30
CA LEU A 65 -8.92 11.30 -11.41
C LEU A 65 -8.46 12.39 -10.43
N ALA A 66 -9.27 13.43 -10.24
CA ALA A 66 -8.95 14.53 -9.33
C ALA A 66 -8.77 14.05 -7.88
N ARG A 67 -9.62 13.11 -7.43
CA ARG A 67 -9.53 12.53 -6.08
C ARG A 67 -8.27 11.68 -5.90
N ILE A 68 -7.90 10.90 -6.91
CA ILE A 68 -6.64 10.12 -6.90
C ILE A 68 -5.42 11.04 -6.78
N ILE A 69 -5.37 12.10 -7.59
CA ILE A 69 -4.27 13.07 -7.56
C ILE A 69 -4.16 13.72 -6.17
N SER A 70 -5.30 14.15 -5.61
CA SER A 70 -5.35 14.75 -4.27
C SER A 70 -4.90 13.76 -3.19
N LEU A 71 -5.37 12.51 -3.25
CA LEU A 71 -5.01 11.47 -2.31
C LEU A 71 -3.51 11.15 -2.38
N ARG A 72 -2.96 10.97 -3.58
CA ARG A 72 -1.53 10.68 -3.76
C ARG A 72 -0.66 11.76 -3.13
N LYS A 73 -0.98 13.04 -3.37
CA LYS A 73 -0.25 14.16 -2.78
C LYS A 73 -0.21 14.05 -1.25
N LYS A 74 -1.37 13.81 -0.62
CA LYS A 74 -1.46 13.64 0.84
C LYS A 74 -0.76 12.38 1.35
N LEU A 75 -0.77 11.28 0.59
CA LEU A 75 -0.03 10.06 0.93
C LEU A 75 1.48 10.27 0.86
N SER A 76 1.97 11.03 -0.12
CA SER A 76 3.39 11.41 -0.19
C SER A 76 3.79 12.27 1.02
N ASP A 77 2.95 13.26 1.39
CA ASP A 77 3.18 14.09 2.59
C ASP A 77 3.19 13.24 3.88
N LEU A 78 2.32 12.23 3.97
CA LEU A 78 2.26 11.30 5.11
C LEU A 78 3.51 10.41 5.16
N LYS A 79 3.92 9.87 4.02
CA LYS A 79 5.10 9.01 3.91
C LYS A 79 6.36 9.73 4.35
N GLU A 80 6.55 10.99 3.92
CA GLU A 80 7.67 11.83 4.34
C GLU A 80 7.68 12.04 5.86
N GLN A 81 6.52 12.36 6.45
CA GLN A 81 6.40 12.54 7.91
C GLN A 81 6.73 11.26 8.69
N VAL A 82 6.23 10.10 8.23
CA VAL A 82 6.53 8.80 8.84
C VAL A 82 8.03 8.49 8.73
N GLU A 83 8.67 8.81 7.60
CA GLU A 83 10.11 8.62 7.41
C GLU A 83 10.93 9.47 8.38
N ILE A 84 10.60 10.77 8.51
CA ILE A 84 11.27 11.68 9.46
C ILE A 84 11.13 11.18 10.90
N LEU A 85 9.94 10.74 11.31
CA LEU A 85 9.70 10.19 12.65
C LEU A 85 10.52 8.92 12.93
N MET A 86 10.66 8.04 11.93
CA MET A 86 11.51 6.85 12.07
C MET A 86 12.98 7.22 12.24
N HIS A 87 13.47 8.24 11.52
CA HIS A 87 14.85 8.69 11.63
C HIS A 87 15.14 9.43 12.94
N SER A 88 14.23 10.27 13.43
CA SER A 88 14.37 10.98 14.70
C SER A 88 14.35 10.04 15.91
N SER A 89 13.52 8.99 15.87
CA SER A 89 13.53 7.94 16.89
C SER A 89 14.86 7.18 16.95
N LYS A 90 15.56 7.06 15.82
CA LYS A 90 16.85 6.38 15.74
C LYS A 90 18.01 7.23 16.25
N SER A 91 17.96 8.55 16.09
CA SER A 91 18.99 9.46 16.60
C SER A 91 18.90 9.69 18.12
N LEU A 92 17.70 9.60 18.70
CA LEU A 92 17.51 9.70 20.15
C LEU A 92 18.06 8.50 20.92
N SER A 93 18.26 7.35 20.27
CA SER A 93 18.75 6.13 20.90
C SER A 93 20.28 5.99 20.93
N THR A 94 21.02 6.99 20.44
CA THR A 94 22.49 7.04 20.50
C THR A 94 22.96 8.20 21.37
N SER A 95 22.93 8.02 22.70
CA SER A 95 23.64 8.89 23.63
C SER A 95 24.50 8.08 24.59
N VAL A 96 25.71 7.76 24.15
CA VAL A 96 26.89 7.61 25.03
C VAL A 96 28.09 8.18 24.28
N PRO A 97 28.72 9.28 24.73
CA PRO A 97 30.00 9.71 24.21
C PRO A 97 31.11 9.18 25.13
N THR A 98 31.91 8.23 24.67
CA THR A 98 33.18 7.88 25.34
C THR A 98 34.22 7.46 24.30
N SER A 99 34.90 8.49 23.78
CA SER A 99 36.36 8.64 23.71
C SER A 99 37.26 7.44 23.29
N PHE A 100 38.04 7.68 22.22
CA PHE A 100 39.38 7.14 21.89
C PHE A 100 39.58 5.60 21.89
N LEU A 101 39.95 5.01 20.74
CA LEU A 101 41.35 4.70 20.34
C LEU A 101 41.40 3.61 19.23
N GLU A 102 42.27 3.89 18.26
CA GLU A 102 42.88 3.13 17.15
C GLU A 102 42.66 1.61 16.89
N LYS A 103 42.63 1.33 15.57
CA LYS A 103 43.27 0.22 14.81
C LYS A 103 42.82 -1.24 15.04
N SER A 104 42.29 -1.86 13.98
CA SER A 104 43.06 -2.80 13.14
C SER A 104 42.21 -3.39 11.99
N GLU A 105 42.81 -3.45 10.79
CA GLU A 105 42.34 -4.21 9.63
C GLU A 105 42.42 -5.71 9.91
N THR A 106 41.30 -6.43 9.75
CA THR A 106 41.11 -7.61 8.89
C THR A 106 39.82 -8.31 9.31
N LEU A 107 38.95 -8.66 8.35
CA LEU A 107 38.35 -9.99 8.16
C LEU A 107 37.11 -9.93 7.24
N LYS A 108 37.25 -10.64 6.11
CA LYS A 108 36.24 -11.45 5.40
C LYS A 108 34.86 -10.83 5.15
N ILE A 109 34.72 -10.35 3.91
CA ILE A 109 33.45 -10.07 3.25
C ILE A 109 32.62 -11.36 3.16
N SER A 110 31.57 -11.46 3.98
CA SER A 110 30.44 -12.36 3.76
C SER A 110 29.28 -11.54 3.17
N PRO A 111 28.66 -11.94 2.05
CA PRO A 111 27.49 -11.25 1.53
C PRO A 111 26.24 -11.83 2.21
N SER A 112 25.85 -11.30 3.36
CA SER A 112 24.54 -11.63 3.94
C SER A 112 24.12 -10.57 4.94
N ASN A 113 23.20 -9.71 4.54
CA ASN A 113 21.94 -9.43 5.22
C ASN A 113 21.32 -8.19 4.58
N LYS A 114 20.28 -8.42 3.77
CA LYS A 114 19.34 -7.35 3.43
C LYS A 114 18.86 -6.73 4.76
N PRO A 115 18.81 -5.40 4.93
CA PRO A 115 18.22 -4.85 6.13
C PRO A 115 16.75 -5.26 6.12
N LYS A 116 16.37 -6.13 7.06
CA LYS A 116 14.97 -6.27 7.45
C LYS A 116 14.56 -4.88 7.92
N MET A 117 13.90 -4.10 7.06
CA MET A 117 13.15 -2.94 7.49
C MET A 117 12.15 -3.46 8.49
N SER A 118 12.44 -3.18 9.75
CA SER A 118 11.73 -3.72 10.90
C SER A 118 10.27 -3.30 10.87
N ASP A 119 9.37 -4.25 11.10
CA ASP A 119 7.94 -4.06 11.41
C ASP A 119 7.73 -3.33 12.75
N VAL A 120 8.47 -2.25 13.00
CA VAL A 120 8.33 -1.42 14.19
C VAL A 120 7.15 -0.50 13.95
N LYS A 121 6.08 -0.73 14.71
CA LYS A 121 4.91 0.15 14.79
C LYS A 121 5.40 1.57 15.07
N VAL A 122 5.14 2.50 14.15
CA VAL A 122 5.54 3.89 14.30
C VAL A 122 4.53 4.56 15.23
N HIS A 123 4.99 5.11 16.36
CA HIS A 123 4.15 5.98 17.19
C HIS A 123 3.99 7.30 16.46
N LEU A 124 2.80 7.54 15.91
CA LEU A 124 2.51 8.77 15.18
C LEU A 124 2.34 9.93 16.19
N ASP A 125 2.74 11.13 15.80
CA ASP A 125 2.26 12.34 16.47
C ASP A 125 0.81 12.65 16.02
N GLU A 126 0.13 13.49 16.80
CA GLU A 126 -1.29 13.83 16.59
C GLU A 126 -1.58 14.36 15.17
N LYS A 127 -0.69 15.22 14.63
CA LYS A 127 -0.86 15.79 13.29
C LYS A 127 -0.66 14.73 12.21
N THR A 128 0.35 13.87 12.34
CA THR A 128 0.57 12.77 11.40
C THR A 128 -0.59 11.77 11.43
N GLU A 129 -1.16 11.52 12.61
CA GLU A 129 -2.34 10.66 12.78
C GLU A 129 -3.59 11.25 12.09
N GLU A 130 -3.83 12.56 12.20
CA GLU A 130 -4.92 13.23 11.50
C GLU A 130 -4.80 13.11 9.97
N ILE A 131 -3.59 13.30 9.43
CA ILE A 131 -3.32 13.15 7.99
C ILE A 131 -3.56 11.69 7.58
N ALA A 132 -3.09 10.73 8.37
CA ALA A 132 -3.34 9.32 8.14
C ALA A 132 -4.84 9.02 8.12
N LYS A 133 -5.60 9.45 9.13
CA LYS A 133 -7.06 9.28 9.18
C LYS A 133 -7.75 9.86 7.96
N TRP A 134 -7.38 11.06 7.55
CA TRP A 134 -7.93 11.67 6.32
C TRP A 134 -7.64 10.82 5.08
N CYS A 135 -6.37 10.43 4.86
CA CYS A 135 -5.97 9.61 3.72
C CYS A 135 -6.74 8.29 3.68
N LEU A 136 -6.85 7.61 4.82
CA LEU A 136 -7.51 6.32 4.92
C LEU A 136 -9.03 6.40 4.77
N SER A 137 -9.63 7.51 5.20
CA SER A 137 -11.05 7.80 4.97
C SER A 137 -11.32 8.02 3.48
N GLU A 138 -10.42 8.73 2.80
CA GLU A 138 -10.50 8.94 1.36
C GLU A 138 -10.33 7.61 0.61
N VAL A 139 -9.34 6.79 0.97
CA VAL A 139 -9.17 5.42 0.41
C VAL A 139 -10.45 4.60 0.58
N LYS A 140 -11.01 4.59 1.79
CA LYS A 140 -12.29 3.91 2.07
C LYS A 140 -13.40 4.42 1.16
N ALA A 141 -13.54 5.73 1.00
CA ALA A 141 -14.56 6.35 0.16
C ALA A 141 -14.37 6.06 -1.33
N LEU A 142 -13.13 5.89 -1.80
CA LEU A 142 -12.83 5.56 -3.21
C LEU A 142 -13.04 4.07 -3.52
N LEU A 143 -12.79 3.19 -2.54
CA LEU A 143 -12.88 1.74 -2.72
C LEU A 143 -14.24 1.15 -2.35
N SER A 144 -15.02 1.83 -1.50
CA SER A 144 -16.34 1.34 -1.08
C SER A 144 -17.32 1.37 -2.25
N VAL A 145 -17.92 0.21 -2.54
CA VAL A 145 -18.96 0.05 -3.58
C VAL A 145 -20.25 0.79 -3.21
N VAL A 146 -20.51 0.98 -1.92
CA VAL A 146 -21.67 1.71 -1.40
C VAL A 146 -21.32 3.19 -1.23
N PRO A 147 -22.12 4.13 -1.78
CA PRO A 147 -21.95 5.55 -1.52
C PRO A 147 -22.28 5.87 -0.06
N ALA A 148 -21.30 5.71 0.82
CA ALA A 148 -21.38 6.23 2.18
C ALA A 148 -20.87 7.68 2.19
N PRO A 149 -21.44 8.58 3.01
CA PRO A 149 -20.80 9.85 3.33
C PRO A 149 -19.35 9.58 3.75
N SER A 150 -18.42 10.42 3.31
CA SER A 150 -17.00 10.34 3.66
C SER A 150 -16.83 10.64 5.15
N LEU A 151 -17.18 9.66 5.97
CA LEU A 151 -17.00 9.67 7.42
C LEU A 151 -15.52 9.48 7.68
N LEU A 152 -14.96 10.42 8.45
CA LEU A 152 -13.62 10.29 8.96
C LEU A 152 -13.53 9.01 9.79
N LEU A 153 -12.49 8.23 9.54
CA LEU A 153 -12.14 7.09 10.35
C LEU A 153 -11.79 7.58 11.77
N THR A 154 -12.41 6.95 12.76
CA THR A 154 -12.10 7.17 14.18
C THR A 154 -10.73 6.58 14.54
N GLU A 155 -10.36 5.46 13.92
CA GLU A 155 -9.16 4.70 14.20
C GLU A 155 -8.48 4.22 12.90
N ILE A 156 -7.17 3.96 12.99
CA ILE A 156 -6.39 3.43 11.86
C ILE A 156 -6.56 1.89 11.81
N PRO A 157 -7.02 1.31 10.69
CA PRO A 157 -7.47 -0.08 10.64
C PRO A 157 -6.37 -1.13 10.43
N PHE A 158 -5.10 -0.72 10.37
CA PHE A 158 -3.95 -1.60 10.20
C PHE A 158 -2.71 -1.01 10.89
N ASP A 159 -1.65 -1.80 11.00
CA ASP A 159 -0.40 -1.36 11.62
C ASP A 159 0.34 -0.36 10.72
N VAL A 160 0.45 0.88 11.17
CA VAL A 160 1.18 1.92 10.44
C VAL A 160 2.68 1.66 10.54
N THR A 161 3.22 1.17 9.44
CA THR A 161 4.65 1.09 9.16
C THR A 161 4.97 1.90 7.91
N PHE A 162 6.21 2.34 7.75
CA PHE A 162 6.64 3.01 6.51
C PHE A 162 6.37 2.16 5.27
N GLN A 163 6.53 0.84 5.37
CA GLN A 163 6.24 -0.06 4.25
C GLN A 163 4.74 -0.14 3.94
N SER A 164 3.86 -0.15 4.95
CA SER A 164 2.41 -0.12 4.72
C SER A 164 1.96 1.17 4.03
N ILE A 165 2.52 2.32 4.40
CA ILE A 165 2.20 3.62 3.78
C ILE A 165 2.75 3.68 2.35
N ARG A 166 3.96 3.18 2.11
CA ARG A 166 4.52 3.06 0.75
C ARG A 166 3.64 2.17 -0.13
N ASN A 167 3.27 0.98 0.34
CA ASN A 167 2.40 0.08 -0.42
C ASN A 167 1.04 0.72 -0.73
N LEU A 168 0.50 1.50 0.21
CA LEU A 168 -0.75 2.25 0.01
C LEU A 168 -0.59 3.38 -1.02
N GLU A 169 0.53 4.10 -1.02
CA GLU A 169 0.85 5.11 -2.04
C GLU A 169 1.00 4.46 -3.43
N ASP A 170 1.76 3.36 -3.52
CA ASP A 170 2.00 2.61 -4.75
C ASP A 170 0.70 2.06 -5.34
N MET A 171 -0.28 1.72 -4.50
CA MET A 171 -1.62 1.30 -4.94
C MET A 171 -2.34 2.32 -5.81
N PHE A 172 -2.11 3.61 -5.58
CA PHE A 172 -2.68 4.69 -6.38
C PHE A 172 -1.74 5.16 -7.49
N ASP A 173 -0.65 4.43 -7.76
CA ASP A 173 0.20 4.73 -8.90
C ASP A 173 -0.42 4.25 -10.22
N LEU A 174 -1.02 5.20 -10.93
CA LEU A 174 -1.71 4.98 -12.20
C LEU A 174 -0.82 4.35 -13.29
N ALA A 175 0.50 4.46 -13.20
CA ALA A 175 1.42 3.97 -14.20
C ALA A 175 1.77 2.48 -14.02
N ASN A 176 2.01 2.07 -12.78
CA ASN A 176 2.62 0.76 -12.49
C ASN A 176 1.64 -0.22 -11.83
N GLY A 177 0.58 0.28 -11.19
CA GLY A 177 -0.25 -0.54 -10.30
C GLY A 177 0.55 -1.02 -9.08
N CYS A 178 0.02 -2.01 -8.36
CA CYS A 178 0.73 -2.61 -7.24
C CYS A 178 0.33 -4.06 -6.96
N ILE A 179 1.16 -4.76 -6.18
CA ILE A 179 0.84 -6.04 -5.57
C ILE A 179 1.01 -5.87 -4.06
N ILE A 180 -0.05 -6.14 -3.30
CA ILE A 180 -0.01 -6.14 -1.83
C ILE A 180 -0.19 -7.59 -1.37
N THR A 181 0.83 -8.12 -0.70
CA THR A 181 0.82 -9.47 -0.13
C THR A 181 0.17 -9.49 1.25
N GLU A 182 -0.08 -10.69 1.77
CA GLU A 182 -0.67 -10.95 3.09
C GLU A 182 -0.13 -10.04 4.21
N GLY A 183 -1.05 -9.44 4.97
CA GLY A 183 -0.76 -8.48 6.04
C GLY A 183 -2.01 -7.71 6.48
N SER A 184 -1.89 -6.84 7.49
CA SER A 184 -3.01 -6.04 7.99
C SER A 184 -3.57 -5.06 6.95
N LEU A 185 -2.69 -4.44 6.14
CA LEU A 185 -3.10 -3.62 4.99
C LEU A 185 -3.90 -4.43 3.96
N PHE A 186 -3.42 -5.62 3.58
CA PHE A 186 -4.13 -6.52 2.66
C PHE A 186 -5.53 -6.84 3.18
N ASN A 187 -5.65 -7.27 4.44
CA ASN A 187 -6.93 -7.61 5.06
C ASN A 187 -7.90 -6.42 5.08
N TRP A 188 -7.39 -5.22 5.31
CA TRP A 188 -8.21 -4.02 5.27
C TRP A 188 -8.70 -3.70 3.85
N ILE A 189 -7.81 -3.70 2.84
CA ILE A 189 -8.20 -3.40 1.45
C ILE A 189 -9.25 -4.39 0.95
N ILE A 190 -9.08 -5.69 1.17
CA ILE A 190 -10.08 -6.69 0.73
C ILE A 190 -11.44 -6.47 1.42
N SER A 191 -11.46 -6.00 2.67
CA SER A 191 -12.71 -5.71 3.39
C SER A 191 -13.49 -4.52 2.82
N LEU A 192 -12.83 -3.66 2.04
CA LEU A 192 -13.46 -2.51 1.37
C LEU A 192 -14.03 -2.88 0.00
N LEU A 193 -13.49 -3.92 -0.64
CA LEU A 193 -13.84 -4.37 -1.98
C LEU A 193 -14.92 -5.46 -1.98
N HIS A 194 -15.31 -5.94 -0.80
CA HIS A 194 -16.27 -7.03 -0.60
C HIS A 194 -17.62 -6.51 -0.09
#